data_AF-A0A7J9VN37-F1
#
_entry.id   AF-A0A7J9VN37-F1
#
_cell.length_a   1.000
_cell.length_b   1.000
_cell.length_c   1.000
_cell.angle_alpha   90.00
_cell.angle_beta   90.00
_cell.angle_gamma   90.00
#
_symmetry.space_group_name_H-M   'P 1'
#
loop_
_entity.id
_entity.type
_entity.pdbx_description
1 polymer ?
#
loop_
_entity_poly.entity_id
_entity_poly.type
_entity_poly.pdbx_seq_one_letter_code
_entity_poly.pdbx_strand_id
1 'polypeptide(L)'
;MLILAVMVPTLNQADGLLADVQTVIDIFGTIVTATAVIVGGWWAYFKFVKARTFRPRVDVGLFGQWRVLDGRPLLHARITVKNIGASDLQLVQEGTGLRVSRLKETQASVPVAMEWERFKTFRVLGEHHWIEPGETVSDDLLLDLGVPGPLLTLFEARLLWSRPEPEPNIDVLTRRIIPADAVLTDDTVKGQLDLSAEQQREDPAKTSGAERESSKSAEPVEETLQRHEDLKTTDDWEKDR
;
A
#
# COMPACT_ATOMS: atom_id res chain seq x y z
N MET A 1 40.19 -92.80 3.07
CA MET A 1 38.89 -92.22 2.68
C MET A 1 39.09 -90.72 2.60
N LEU A 2 39.17 -90.17 1.38
CA LEU A 2 39.61 -88.81 1.09
C LEU A 2 38.56 -88.25 0.11
N ILE A 3 37.68 -87.38 0.57
CA ILE A 3 36.59 -86.80 -0.22
C ILE A 3 36.76 -85.29 -0.28
N LEU A 4 36.98 -84.83 -1.52
CA LEU A 4 36.67 -83.54 -2.13
C LEU A 4 36.68 -82.28 -1.25
N ALA A 5 37.78 -81.54 -1.34
CA ALA A 5 37.77 -80.10 -1.26
C ALA A 5 37.86 -79.55 -2.70
N VAL A 6 36.72 -79.22 -3.31
CA VAL A 6 36.68 -78.58 -4.63
C VAL A 6 35.69 -77.41 -4.58
N MET A 7 36.28 -76.22 -4.59
CA MET A 7 35.89 -75.07 -5.42
C MET A 7 34.52 -74.42 -5.16
N VAL A 8 34.53 -73.39 -4.30
CA VAL A 8 33.55 -72.29 -4.36
C VAL A 8 34.26 -70.94 -4.23
N PRO A 9 34.68 -70.28 -5.33
CA PRO A 9 35.09 -68.89 -5.29
C PRO A 9 34.34 -68.06 -6.35
N THR A 10 33.03 -67.86 -6.20
CA THR A 10 32.27 -66.95 -7.07
C THR A 10 31.15 -66.14 -6.40
N LEU A 11 30.86 -66.31 -5.10
CA LEU A 11 29.78 -65.57 -4.44
C LEU A 11 30.17 -64.14 -3.97
N ASN A 12 31.46 -63.85 -3.76
CA ASN A 12 31.88 -62.53 -3.25
C ASN A 12 31.82 -61.40 -4.29
N GLN A 13 31.57 -61.70 -5.58
CA GLN A 13 31.55 -60.68 -6.64
C GLN A 13 30.20 -59.98 -6.77
N ALA A 14 29.10 -60.63 -6.33
CA ALA A 14 27.75 -60.05 -6.37
C ALA A 14 27.54 -58.97 -5.30
N ASP A 15 28.15 -59.13 -4.12
CA ASP A 15 28.01 -58.20 -2.99
C ASP A 15 28.66 -56.84 -3.27
N GLY A 16 29.77 -56.82 -4.02
CA GLY A 16 30.41 -55.57 -4.43
C GLY A 16 29.56 -54.72 -5.38
N LEU A 17 28.85 -55.36 -6.32
CA LEU A 17 28.00 -54.65 -7.29
C LEU A 17 26.78 -54.00 -6.62
N LEU A 18 26.20 -54.65 -5.60
CA LEU A 18 25.07 -54.10 -4.86
C LEU A 18 25.48 -52.90 -3.99
N ALA A 19 26.68 -52.94 -3.41
CA ALA A 19 27.22 -51.83 -2.61
C ALA A 19 27.51 -50.58 -3.46
N ASP A 20 28.07 -50.76 -4.66
CA ASP A 20 28.33 -49.65 -5.59
C ASP A 20 27.01 -49.01 -6.07
N VAL A 21 25.99 -49.83 -6.38
CA VAL A 21 24.67 -49.33 -6.78
C VAL A 21 24.01 -48.54 -5.65
N GLN A 22 24.09 -49.02 -4.41
CA GLN A 22 23.53 -48.31 -3.25
C GLN A 22 24.21 -46.94 -3.05
N THR A 23 25.53 -46.89 -3.16
CA THR A 23 26.30 -45.65 -3.02
C THR A 23 25.91 -44.62 -4.08
N VAL A 24 25.74 -45.06 -5.33
CA VAL A 24 25.29 -44.20 -6.43
C VAL A 24 23.90 -43.65 -6.16
N ILE A 25 22.97 -44.50 -5.70
CA ILE A 25 21.60 -44.09 -5.34
C ILE A 25 21.60 -43.02 -4.23
N ASP A 26 22.43 -43.18 -3.20
CA ASP A 26 22.48 -42.24 -2.07
C ASP A 26 23.04 -40.86 -2.49
N ILE A 27 24.04 -40.85 -3.39
CA ILE A 27 24.58 -39.62 -3.98
C ILE A 27 23.51 -38.91 -4.81
N PHE A 28 22.80 -39.64 -5.68
CA PHE A 28 21.73 -39.08 -6.49
C PHE A 28 20.60 -38.52 -5.62
N GLY A 29 20.19 -39.24 -4.57
CA GLY A 29 19.17 -38.79 -3.63
C GLY A 29 19.54 -37.47 -2.94
N THR A 30 20.80 -37.33 -2.55
CA THR A 30 21.31 -36.10 -1.93
C THR A 30 21.29 -34.92 -2.89
N ILE A 31 21.70 -35.12 -4.16
CA ILE A 31 21.72 -34.08 -5.20
C ILE A 31 20.30 -33.62 -5.53
N VAL A 32 19.36 -34.56 -5.67
CA VAL A 32 17.94 -34.25 -5.96
C VAL A 32 17.34 -33.45 -4.81
N THR A 33 17.59 -33.86 -3.57
CA THR A 33 17.09 -33.15 -2.39
C THR A 33 17.64 -31.72 -2.31
N ALA A 34 18.96 -31.55 -2.49
CA ALA A 34 19.59 -30.23 -2.49
C ALA A 34 19.02 -29.33 -3.60
N THR A 35 18.82 -29.88 -4.80
CA THR A 35 18.25 -29.15 -5.94
C THR A 35 16.80 -28.76 -5.68
N ALA A 36 15.99 -29.66 -5.10
CA ALA A 36 14.61 -29.39 -4.73
C ALA A 36 14.51 -28.23 -3.71
N VAL A 37 15.41 -28.18 -2.73
CA VAL A 37 15.46 -27.08 -1.75
C VAL A 37 15.83 -25.75 -2.42
N ILE A 38 16.81 -25.73 -3.33
CA ILE A 38 17.20 -24.51 -4.06
C ILE A 38 16.05 -24.00 -4.93
N VAL A 39 15.41 -24.89 -5.70
CA VAL A 39 14.28 -24.55 -6.57
C VAL A 39 13.09 -24.08 -5.74
N GLY A 40 12.79 -24.76 -4.63
CA GLY A 40 11.72 -24.38 -3.71
C GLY A 40 11.97 -23.03 -3.04
N GLY A 41 13.20 -22.79 -2.59
CA GLY A 41 13.62 -21.51 -2.00
C GLY A 41 13.59 -20.37 -3.01
N TRP A 42 14.07 -20.60 -4.23
CA TRP A 42 13.98 -19.65 -5.33
C TRP A 42 12.53 -19.33 -5.68
N TRP A 43 11.68 -20.35 -5.86
CA TRP A 43 10.26 -20.16 -6.14
C TRP A 43 9.55 -19.40 -5.02
N ALA A 44 9.81 -19.74 -3.76
CA ALA A 44 9.27 -19.03 -2.61
C ALA A 44 9.74 -17.56 -2.57
N TYR A 45 11.02 -17.29 -2.85
CA TYR A 45 11.56 -15.93 -2.94
C TYR A 45 10.80 -15.10 -3.98
N PHE A 46 10.64 -15.63 -5.19
CA PHE A 46 9.88 -14.93 -6.24
C PHE A 46 8.40 -14.75 -5.86
N LYS A 47 7.78 -15.75 -5.23
CA LYS A 47 6.37 -15.67 -4.85
C LYS A 47 6.11 -14.72 -3.68
N PHE A 48 6.99 -14.65 -2.68
CA PHE A 48 6.73 -13.87 -1.47
C PHE A 48 7.36 -12.48 -1.53
N VAL A 49 8.63 -12.37 -1.91
CA VAL A 49 9.34 -11.08 -1.91
C VAL A 49 8.90 -10.26 -3.11
N LYS A 50 8.95 -10.82 -4.32
CA LYS A 50 8.60 -10.07 -5.53
C LYS A 50 7.11 -9.75 -5.61
N ALA A 51 6.22 -10.68 -5.23
CA ALA A 51 4.78 -10.45 -5.42
C ALA A 51 4.13 -9.55 -4.35
N ARG A 52 4.73 -9.41 -3.15
CA ARG A 52 4.14 -8.61 -2.06
C ARG A 52 4.79 -7.24 -1.86
N THR A 53 6.09 -7.12 -2.10
CA THR A 53 6.84 -5.87 -1.85
C THR A 53 6.57 -4.81 -2.92
N PHE A 54 6.33 -5.22 -4.17
CA PHE A 54 6.12 -4.31 -5.29
C PHE A 54 4.65 -4.01 -5.60
N ARG A 55 3.74 -4.21 -4.62
CA ARG A 55 2.36 -3.73 -4.79
C ARG A 55 2.34 -2.23 -4.57
N PRO A 56 1.93 -1.43 -5.57
CA PRO A 56 1.78 0.01 -5.44
C PRO A 56 0.78 0.30 -4.33
N ARG A 57 1.19 1.09 -3.33
CA ARG A 57 0.33 1.52 -2.24
C ARG A 57 0.44 3.02 -2.15
N VAL A 58 -0.68 3.69 -2.32
CA VAL A 58 -0.76 5.14 -2.30
C VAL A 58 -1.78 5.56 -1.27
N ASP A 59 -1.42 6.56 -0.49
CA ASP A 59 -2.32 7.24 0.43
C ASP A 59 -2.67 8.61 -0.17
N VAL A 60 -3.96 8.90 -0.32
CA VAL A 60 -4.46 10.09 -1.01
C VAL A 60 -5.29 10.91 -0.02
N GLY A 61 -4.77 12.07 0.33
CA GLY A 61 -5.46 13.08 1.12
C GLY A 61 -6.12 14.12 0.22
N LEU A 62 -7.40 14.40 0.48
CA LEU A 62 -8.09 15.58 -0.05
C LEU A 62 -8.39 16.51 1.10
N PHE A 63 -8.11 17.79 0.92
CA PHE A 63 -8.46 18.85 1.85
C PHE A 63 -9.13 19.99 1.09
N GLY A 64 -10.13 20.61 1.71
CA GLY A 64 -10.87 21.71 1.12
C GLY A 64 -11.30 22.68 2.21
N GLN A 65 -11.13 23.96 1.93
CA GLN A 65 -11.39 25.03 2.88
C GLN A 65 -11.80 26.30 2.16
N TRP A 66 -12.87 26.93 2.64
CA TRP A 66 -13.32 28.22 2.14
C TRP A 66 -12.46 29.34 2.74
N ARG A 67 -12.03 30.25 1.88
CA ARG A 67 -11.28 31.47 2.23
C ARG A 67 -11.94 32.67 1.58
N VAL A 68 -11.97 33.80 2.27
CA VAL A 68 -12.45 35.06 1.68
C VAL A 68 -11.23 35.89 1.30
N LEU A 69 -11.06 36.14 0.00
CA LEU A 69 -9.98 36.98 -0.52
C LEU A 69 -10.61 38.13 -1.30
N ASP A 70 -10.29 39.37 -0.93
CA ASP A 70 -10.85 40.60 -1.54
C ASP A 70 -12.39 40.61 -1.57
N GLY A 71 -13.02 40.11 -0.50
CA GLY A 71 -14.47 40.00 -0.39
C GLY A 71 -15.11 38.90 -1.26
N ARG A 72 -14.31 38.08 -1.94
CA ARG A 72 -14.79 36.94 -2.75
C ARG A 72 -14.52 35.62 -2.02
N PRO A 73 -15.52 34.72 -1.91
CA PRO A 73 -15.31 33.39 -1.36
C PRO A 73 -14.60 32.51 -2.39
N LEU A 74 -13.38 32.10 -2.08
CA LEU A 74 -12.57 31.17 -2.85
C LEU A 74 -12.45 29.84 -2.10
N LEU A 75 -12.47 28.73 -2.84
CA LEU A 75 -12.30 27.41 -2.28
C LEU A 75 -10.84 26.99 -2.45
N HIS A 76 -10.08 26.93 -1.36
CA HIS A 76 -8.74 26.36 -1.32
C HIS A 76 -8.85 24.84 -1.26
N ALA A 77 -8.45 24.17 -2.34
CA ALA A 77 -8.38 22.73 -2.44
C ALA A 77 -6.92 22.28 -2.40
N ARG A 78 -6.60 21.30 -1.56
CA ARG A 78 -5.29 20.65 -1.52
C ARG A 78 -5.46 19.17 -1.75
N ILE A 79 -4.68 18.62 -2.68
CA ILE A 79 -4.50 17.19 -2.84
C ILE A 79 -3.11 16.82 -2.33
N THR A 80 -3.03 15.74 -1.57
CA THR A 80 -1.78 15.19 -1.06
C THR A 80 -1.72 13.73 -1.45
N VAL A 81 -0.60 13.30 -2.01
CA VAL A 81 -0.38 11.93 -2.43
C VAL A 81 0.92 11.44 -1.83
N LYS A 82 0.84 10.35 -1.06
CA LYS A 82 2.00 9.73 -0.43
C LYS A 82 2.18 8.32 -0.97
N ASN A 83 3.36 8.04 -1.50
CA ASN A 83 3.74 6.69 -1.86
C ASN A 83 4.16 5.94 -0.58
N ILE A 84 3.30 5.05 -0.09
CA ILE A 84 3.60 4.18 1.06
C ILE A 84 4.12 2.81 0.62
N GLY A 85 4.28 2.59 -0.68
CA GLY A 85 4.88 1.40 -1.28
C GLY A 85 6.41 1.48 -1.35
N ALA A 86 7.02 0.38 -1.81
CA ALA A 86 8.47 0.26 -2.01
C ALA A 86 8.89 0.44 -3.48
N SER A 87 7.97 0.86 -4.35
CA SER A 87 8.18 1.04 -5.79
C SER A 87 7.78 2.45 -6.22
N ASP A 88 8.50 3.00 -7.20
CA ASP A 88 8.13 4.27 -7.83
C ASP A 88 6.73 4.20 -8.45
N LEU A 89 5.96 5.29 -8.33
CA LEU A 89 4.65 5.42 -8.95
C LEU A 89 4.74 6.35 -10.15
N GLN A 90 4.61 5.82 -11.36
CA GLN A 90 4.58 6.63 -12.59
C GLN A 90 3.16 7.18 -12.80
N LEU A 91 2.98 8.49 -12.70
CA LEU A 91 1.67 9.16 -12.81
C LEU A 91 1.30 9.39 -14.28
N VAL A 92 0.15 8.88 -14.69
CA VAL A 92 -0.44 9.14 -16.01
C VAL A 92 -1.26 10.42 -15.93
N GLN A 93 -0.77 11.47 -16.57
CA GLN A 93 -1.39 12.79 -16.56
C GLN A 93 -2.77 12.79 -17.26
N GLU A 94 -2.94 11.98 -18.30
CA GLU A 94 -4.22 11.81 -18.96
C GLU A 94 -5.18 11.01 -18.07
N GLY A 95 -6.30 11.63 -17.69
CA GLY A 95 -7.30 11.03 -16.80
C GLY A 95 -7.07 11.26 -15.31
N THR A 96 -5.90 11.79 -14.92
CA THR A 96 -5.63 12.27 -13.57
C THR A 96 -6.20 13.69 -13.38
N GLY A 97 -6.93 13.92 -12.30
CA GLY A 97 -7.56 15.22 -12.06
C GLY A 97 -8.37 15.30 -10.76
N LEU A 98 -8.62 16.53 -10.33
CA LEU A 98 -9.56 16.85 -9.25
C LEU A 98 -10.86 17.38 -9.87
N ARG A 99 -11.95 16.63 -9.69
CA ARG A 99 -13.29 17.08 -10.05
C ARG A 99 -13.97 17.70 -8.83
N VAL A 100 -14.53 18.88 -9.04
CA VAL A 100 -15.36 19.58 -8.06
C VAL A 100 -16.80 19.53 -8.53
N SER A 101 -17.70 19.14 -7.64
CA SER A 101 -19.14 19.12 -7.87
C SER A 101 -19.85 19.90 -6.77
N ARG A 102 -20.99 20.50 -7.11
CA ARG A 102 -21.87 21.18 -6.15
C ARG A 102 -23.14 20.37 -5.94
N LEU A 103 -23.79 20.54 -4.81
CA LEU A 103 -25.10 19.92 -4.59
C LEU A 103 -26.11 20.54 -5.56
N LYS A 104 -26.95 19.73 -6.22
CA LYS A 104 -28.04 20.26 -7.05
C LYS A 104 -29.03 21.06 -6.20
N GLU A 105 -29.49 22.19 -6.71
CA GLU A 105 -30.51 23.04 -6.05
C GLU A 105 -31.82 22.28 -5.82
N THR A 106 -32.23 21.50 -6.81
CA THR A 106 -33.43 20.65 -6.74
C THR A 106 -33.01 19.22 -6.40
N GLN A 107 -33.30 18.79 -5.17
CA GLN A 107 -33.19 17.40 -4.75
C GLN A 107 -34.55 16.70 -4.88
N ALA A 108 -34.55 15.44 -5.27
CA ALA A 108 -35.76 14.62 -5.22
C ALA A 108 -36.25 14.48 -3.76
N SER A 109 -37.56 14.36 -3.56
CA SER A 109 -38.14 14.20 -2.22
C SER A 109 -37.59 12.95 -1.54
N VAL A 110 -37.11 13.11 -0.31
CA VAL A 110 -36.55 12.05 0.57
C VAL A 110 -37.43 10.79 0.53
N PRO A 111 -36.86 9.56 0.52
CA PRO A 111 -35.44 9.20 0.68
C PRO A 111 -34.72 8.95 -0.65
N VAL A 112 -33.89 9.90 -1.10
CA VAL A 112 -33.09 9.77 -2.35
C VAL A 112 -31.64 10.14 -2.08
N ALA A 113 -30.72 9.47 -2.78
CA ALA A 113 -29.29 9.81 -2.76
C ALA A 113 -29.07 11.26 -3.20
N MET A 114 -28.16 11.98 -2.55
CA MET A 114 -27.83 13.35 -2.91
C MET A 114 -27.35 13.41 -4.36
N GLU A 115 -28.01 14.24 -5.16
CA GLU A 115 -27.59 14.49 -6.53
C GLU A 115 -26.57 15.62 -6.59
N TRP A 116 -25.42 15.32 -7.18
CA TRP A 116 -24.33 16.27 -7.38
C TRP A 116 -24.30 16.74 -8.84
N GLU A 117 -24.17 18.05 -9.03
CA GLU A 117 -23.94 18.66 -10.33
C GLU A 117 -22.43 18.87 -10.51
N ARG A 118 -21.87 18.34 -11.60
CA ARG A 118 -20.46 18.56 -11.93
C ARG A 118 -20.24 20.03 -12.22
N PHE A 119 -19.31 20.65 -11.49
CA PHE A 119 -18.94 22.04 -11.70
C PHE A 119 -17.76 22.16 -12.65
N LYS A 120 -16.57 21.67 -12.25
CA LYS A 120 -15.35 21.78 -13.06
C LYS A 120 -14.35 20.68 -12.70
N THR A 121 -13.48 20.34 -13.63
CA THR A 121 -12.33 19.44 -13.41
C THR A 121 -11.05 20.24 -13.55
N PHE A 122 -10.14 20.06 -12.61
CA PHE A 122 -8.83 20.69 -12.56
C PHE A 122 -7.75 19.63 -12.74
N ARG A 123 -6.71 19.97 -13.50
CA ARG A 123 -5.49 19.17 -13.54
C ARG A 123 -4.78 19.35 -12.20
N VAL A 124 -4.31 18.25 -11.64
CA VAL A 124 -3.53 18.23 -10.39
C VAL A 124 -2.24 17.45 -10.59
N LEU A 125 -1.22 17.76 -9.80
CA LEU A 125 0.07 17.09 -9.82
C LEU A 125 0.72 17.15 -11.22
N GLY A 126 0.49 18.27 -11.94
CA GLY A 126 0.92 18.43 -13.32
C GLY A 126 2.44 18.42 -13.49
N GLU A 127 3.16 18.76 -12.42
CA GLU A 127 4.63 18.85 -12.39
C GLU A 127 5.28 17.53 -11.94
N HIS A 128 4.51 16.59 -11.38
CA HIS A 128 5.00 15.32 -10.85
C HIS A 128 4.72 14.18 -11.84
N HIS A 129 5.76 13.67 -12.49
CA HIS A 129 5.66 12.54 -13.41
C HIS A 129 5.80 11.19 -12.69
N TRP A 130 6.55 11.16 -11.59
CA TRP A 130 6.65 10.01 -10.70
C TRP A 130 6.67 10.44 -9.23
N ILE A 131 6.44 9.48 -8.33
CA ILE A 131 6.54 9.65 -6.87
C ILE A 131 7.40 8.52 -6.31
N GLU A 132 8.50 8.87 -5.66
CA GLU A 132 9.45 7.93 -5.07
C GLU A 132 8.87 7.22 -3.82
N PRO A 133 9.35 6.02 -3.45
CA PRO A 133 8.97 5.33 -2.22
C PRO A 133 9.15 6.21 -0.99
N GLY A 134 8.07 6.41 -0.23
CA GLY A 134 8.05 7.25 0.96
C GLY A 134 7.85 8.74 0.69
N GLU A 135 7.95 9.20 -0.56
CA GLU A 135 7.73 10.59 -0.93
C GLU A 135 6.27 10.99 -0.75
N THR A 136 6.08 12.25 -0.34
CA THR A 136 4.76 12.89 -0.28
C THR A 136 4.78 14.12 -1.17
N VAL A 137 3.92 14.15 -2.18
CA VAL A 137 3.70 15.30 -3.07
C VAL A 137 2.36 15.93 -2.79
N SER A 138 2.24 17.23 -3.03
CA SER A 138 0.98 17.95 -2.85
C SER A 138 0.81 19.05 -3.88
N ASP A 139 -0.43 19.31 -4.26
CA ASP A 139 -0.80 20.40 -5.14
C ASP A 139 -1.91 21.23 -4.49
N ASP A 140 -1.77 22.56 -4.59
CA ASP A 140 -2.62 23.55 -3.94
C ASP A 140 -3.33 24.37 -5.01
N LEU A 141 -4.66 24.34 -4.99
CA LEU A 141 -5.52 25.04 -5.94
C LEU A 141 -6.41 26.04 -5.21
N LEU A 142 -6.46 27.28 -5.71
CA LEU A 142 -7.41 28.29 -5.25
C LEU A 142 -8.50 28.46 -6.31
N LEU A 143 -9.72 28.06 -5.97
CA LEU A 143 -10.81 27.92 -6.92
C LEU A 143 -11.84 29.02 -6.71
N ASP A 144 -12.04 29.88 -7.71
CA ASP A 144 -13.21 30.75 -7.79
C ASP A 144 -14.37 29.95 -8.40
N LEU A 145 -15.37 29.65 -7.59
CA LEU A 145 -16.55 28.91 -8.02
C LEU A 145 -17.67 29.83 -8.57
N GLY A 146 -17.47 31.16 -8.57
CA GLY A 146 -18.45 32.12 -9.07
C GLY A 146 -19.73 32.18 -8.24
N VAL A 147 -19.64 31.82 -6.96
CA VAL A 147 -20.77 31.72 -6.03
C VAL A 147 -20.67 32.81 -4.97
N PRO A 148 -21.81 33.34 -4.49
CA PRO A 148 -21.79 34.46 -3.55
C PRO A 148 -21.31 34.08 -2.15
N GLY A 149 -21.23 32.78 -1.82
CA GLY A 149 -20.83 32.31 -0.51
C GLY A 149 -20.38 30.85 -0.49
N PRO A 150 -19.84 30.38 0.65
CA PRO A 150 -19.48 28.98 0.87
C PRO A 150 -20.67 28.05 0.62
N LEU A 151 -20.41 26.92 -0.04
CA LEU A 151 -21.41 25.90 -0.32
C LEU A 151 -20.87 24.49 -0.10
N LEU A 152 -21.78 23.53 0.05
CA LEU A 152 -21.43 22.12 0.17
C LEU A 152 -20.88 21.61 -1.16
N THR A 153 -19.59 21.26 -1.18
CA THR A 153 -18.91 20.79 -2.39
C THR A 153 -18.42 19.36 -2.23
N LEU A 154 -18.44 18.60 -3.31
CA LEU A 154 -17.86 17.26 -3.40
C LEU A 154 -16.57 17.34 -4.23
N PHE A 155 -15.47 16.91 -3.61
CA PHE A 155 -14.22 16.66 -4.29
C PHE A 155 -14.13 15.20 -4.68
N GLU A 156 -13.84 14.92 -5.95
CA GLU A 156 -13.47 13.60 -6.44
C GLU A 156 -12.09 13.70 -7.11
N ALA A 157 -11.07 13.12 -6.51
CA ALA A 157 -9.76 12.99 -7.15
C ALA A 157 -9.63 11.62 -7.79
N ARG A 158 -9.25 11.60 -9.06
CA ARG A 158 -8.89 10.40 -9.80
C ARG A 158 -7.41 10.47 -10.13
N LEU A 159 -6.66 9.44 -9.76
CA LEU A 159 -5.23 9.32 -10.04
C LEU A 159 -5.00 8.03 -10.82
N LEU A 160 -4.35 8.13 -11.96
CA LEU A 160 -4.00 6.98 -12.81
C LEU A 160 -2.49 6.75 -12.76
N TRP A 161 -2.10 5.50 -12.52
CA TRP A 161 -0.69 5.10 -12.45
C TRP A 161 -0.37 4.09 -13.54
N SER A 162 0.73 4.31 -14.25
CA SER A 162 1.20 3.38 -15.28
C SER A 162 1.87 2.18 -14.63
N ARG A 163 1.60 0.99 -15.17
CA ARG A 163 2.34 -0.23 -14.85
C ARG A 163 3.06 -0.75 -16.10
N PRO A 164 4.16 -1.50 -15.92
CA PRO A 164 4.75 -2.25 -17.03
C PRO A 164 3.69 -3.17 -17.65
N GLU A 165 3.58 -3.15 -18.97
CA GLU A 165 2.73 -4.09 -19.70
C GLU A 165 3.12 -5.54 -19.35
N PRO A 166 2.17 -6.47 -19.22
CA PRO A 166 0.76 -6.38 -19.66
C PRO A 166 -0.23 -5.95 -18.56
N GLU A 167 0.23 -5.48 -17.40
CA GLU A 167 -0.67 -5.15 -16.30
C GLU A 167 -1.49 -3.88 -16.59
N PRO A 168 -2.79 -3.83 -16.23
CA PRO A 168 -3.59 -2.63 -16.39
C PRO A 168 -3.10 -1.51 -15.48
N ASN A 169 -3.35 -0.27 -15.90
CA ASN A 169 -3.11 0.91 -15.08
C ASN A 169 -3.91 0.84 -13.77
N ILE A 170 -3.35 1.44 -12.74
CA ILE A 170 -4.00 1.50 -11.43
C ILE A 170 -4.86 2.75 -11.39
N ASP A 171 -6.14 2.59 -11.09
CA ASP A 171 -7.07 3.70 -10.89
C ASP A 171 -7.37 3.88 -9.41
N VAL A 172 -7.06 5.06 -8.88
CA VAL A 172 -7.34 5.42 -7.49
C VAL A 172 -8.33 6.57 -7.48
N LEU A 173 -9.51 6.31 -6.93
CA LEU A 173 -10.58 7.28 -6.75
C LEU A 173 -10.75 7.60 -5.26
N THR A 174 -10.57 8.87 -4.91
CA THR A 174 -10.82 9.38 -3.56
C THR A 174 -11.89 10.45 -3.60
N ARG A 175 -12.79 10.44 -2.62
CA ARG A 175 -13.91 11.38 -2.51
C ARG A 175 -13.92 12.06 -1.15
N ARG A 176 -14.23 13.35 -1.12
CA ARG A 176 -14.43 14.09 0.12
C ARG A 176 -15.49 15.16 -0.04
N ILE A 177 -16.42 15.23 0.92
CA ILE A 177 -17.38 16.33 1.01
C ILE A 177 -16.75 17.44 1.84
N ILE A 178 -16.80 18.65 1.33
CA ILE A 178 -16.34 19.86 2.01
C ILE A 178 -17.58 20.64 2.46
N PRO A 179 -17.78 20.80 3.77
CA PRO A 179 -18.96 21.45 4.28
C PRO A 179 -18.88 22.97 4.08
N ALA A 180 -20.04 23.63 4.03
CA ALA A 180 -20.12 25.07 3.79
C ALA A 180 -19.55 25.89 4.96
N ASP A 181 -19.53 25.33 6.16
CA ASP A 181 -18.98 25.94 7.38
C ASP A 181 -17.46 25.72 7.54
N ALA A 182 -16.80 25.05 6.60
CA ALA A 182 -15.33 24.94 6.53
C ALA A 182 -14.67 26.27 6.12
N VAL A 183 -15.13 27.38 6.67
CA VAL A 183 -14.59 28.71 6.46
C VAL A 183 -13.47 28.93 7.46
N LEU A 184 -12.28 29.21 6.95
CA LEU A 184 -11.20 29.73 7.79
C LEU A 184 -11.43 31.22 7.93
N THR A 185 -11.76 31.68 9.13
CA THR A 185 -11.64 33.09 9.47
C THR A 185 -10.17 33.39 9.75
N ASP A 186 -9.64 34.53 9.28
CA ASP A 186 -8.26 34.94 9.52
C ASP A 186 -7.88 34.96 11.01
N ASP A 187 -8.87 35.16 11.88
CA ASP A 187 -8.71 35.13 13.34
C ASP A 187 -8.32 33.74 13.86
N THR A 188 -8.77 32.67 13.20
CA THR A 188 -8.45 31.28 13.58
C THR A 188 -6.99 30.94 13.28
N VAL A 189 -6.41 31.52 12.22
CA VAL A 189 -5.01 31.27 11.83
C VAL A 189 -4.03 31.87 12.83
N LYS A 190 -4.34 33.07 13.35
CA LYS A 190 -3.51 33.71 14.38
C LYS A 190 -3.47 32.85 15.66
N GLY A 191 -4.63 32.34 16.10
CA GLY A 191 -4.69 31.47 17.27
C GLY A 191 -3.90 30.16 17.12
N GLN A 192 -3.86 29.57 15.93
CA GLN A 192 -3.16 28.30 15.71
C GLN A 192 -1.62 28.47 15.54
N LEU A 193 -1.18 29.62 15.02
CA LEU A 193 0.24 29.97 15.00
C LEU A 193 0.78 30.22 16.42
N ASP A 194 0.00 30.88 17.27
CA ASP A 194 0.37 31.12 18.67
C ASP A 194 0.47 29.80 19.46
N LEU A 195 -0.45 28.86 19.24
CA LEU A 195 -0.41 27.53 19.87
C LEU A 195 0.77 26.67 19.40
N SER A 196 1.14 26.74 18.13
CA SER A 196 2.30 25.98 17.59
C SER A 196 3.64 26.55 18.10
N ALA A 197 3.71 27.86 18.32
CA ALA A 197 4.88 28.53 18.90
C ALA A 197 5.02 28.27 20.41
N GLU A 198 3.90 28.17 21.14
CA GLU A 198 3.88 27.79 22.56
C GLU A 198 4.36 26.35 22.74
N GLN A 199 3.91 25.43 21.89
CA GLN A 199 4.23 24.01 21.96
C GLN A 199 5.66 23.66 21.54
N GLN A 200 6.35 24.57 20.82
CA GLN A 200 7.80 24.49 20.59
C GLN A 200 8.65 25.13 21.70
N ARG A 201 8.05 25.91 22.62
CA ARG A 201 8.76 26.47 23.78
C ARG A 201 8.79 25.53 24.99
N GLU A 202 7.93 24.52 25.03
CA GLU A 202 8.01 23.47 26.04
C GLU A 202 9.11 22.45 25.69
N ASP A 203 10.28 22.69 26.30
CA ASP A 203 11.16 21.68 26.92
C ASP A 203 12.29 21.04 26.07
N PRO A 204 13.36 21.79 25.72
CA PRO A 204 14.63 21.19 25.28
C PRO A 204 15.49 20.60 26.42
N ALA A 205 15.02 20.63 27.68
CA ALA A 205 15.83 20.26 28.85
C ALA A 205 15.72 18.79 29.29
N LYS A 206 14.90 17.95 28.64
CA LYS A 206 14.66 16.56 29.09
C LYS A 206 15.37 15.44 28.34
N THR A 207 16.20 15.74 27.34
CA THR A 207 16.89 14.68 26.54
C THR A 207 18.38 14.58 26.85
N SER A 208 18.76 14.54 28.13
CA SER A 208 20.11 14.14 28.57
C SER A 208 20.05 13.20 29.76
N GLY A 209 19.64 11.95 29.53
CA GLY A 209 19.63 10.96 30.62
C GLY A 209 18.96 9.64 30.28
N ALA A 210 19.42 8.93 29.25
CA ALA A 210 19.08 7.52 29.08
C ALA A 210 20.17 6.79 28.28
N GLU A 211 21.41 6.88 28.79
CA GLU A 211 22.50 6.03 28.36
C GLU A 211 23.03 5.33 29.63
N ARG A 212 22.44 4.17 29.96
CA ARG A 212 23.10 3.05 30.67
C ARG A 212 22.16 1.88 30.90
N GLU A 213 22.67 0.73 30.46
CA GLU A 213 22.50 -0.60 31.05
C GLU A 213 21.09 -1.23 31.03
N SER A 214 20.96 -2.31 30.27
CA SER A 214 21.08 -3.64 30.91
C SER A 214 20.84 -4.75 29.89
N SER A 215 21.91 -5.46 29.59
CA SER A 215 21.88 -6.87 29.21
C SER A 215 21.00 -7.67 30.17
N LYS A 216 19.99 -8.39 29.69
CA LYS A 216 19.55 -9.62 30.35
C LYS A 216 18.73 -10.54 29.46
N SER A 217 19.24 -11.77 29.37
CA SER A 217 18.57 -13.05 29.18
C SER A 217 17.66 -13.26 27.97
N ALA A 218 18.19 -14.09 27.07
CA ALA A 218 17.42 -15.04 26.31
C ALA A 218 16.57 -15.94 27.23
N GLU A 219 15.29 -16.10 26.89
CA GLU A 219 14.48 -17.26 27.24
C GLU A 219 13.69 -17.74 26.00
N PRO A 220 13.37 -19.04 25.93
CA PRO A 220 12.97 -19.73 24.71
C PRO A 220 11.49 -19.60 24.40
N VAL A 221 11.23 -19.74 23.11
CA VAL A 221 9.93 -19.79 22.43
C VAL A 221 9.15 -21.04 22.85
N GLU A 222 7.99 -20.85 23.48
CA GLU A 222 6.91 -21.85 23.53
C GLU A 222 5.69 -21.34 22.74
N GLU A 223 5.56 -21.88 21.53
CA GLU A 223 4.38 -22.54 21.01
C GLU A 223 3.02 -22.20 21.68
N THR A 224 2.22 -21.37 21.03
CA THR A 224 0.75 -21.44 21.16
C THR A 224 0.13 -21.29 19.79
N LEU A 225 0.06 -22.43 19.12
CA LEU A 225 -0.59 -22.63 17.83
C LEU A 225 -2.00 -23.16 18.13
N GLN A 226 -2.97 -22.26 18.28
CA GLN A 226 -4.39 -22.63 18.37
C GLN A 226 -5.26 -21.71 17.51
N ARG A 227 -5.61 -22.27 16.35
CA ARG A 227 -7.01 -22.47 15.94
C ARG A 227 -7.84 -21.20 15.68
N HIS A 228 -7.85 -20.78 14.42
CA HIS A 228 -9.07 -20.25 13.79
C HIS A 228 -9.07 -20.63 12.30
N GLU A 229 -9.41 -21.90 12.05
CA GLU A 229 -10.10 -22.30 10.83
C GLU A 229 -11.58 -21.97 11.02
N ASP A 230 -12.13 -21.18 10.10
CA ASP A 230 -13.52 -21.20 9.63
C ASP A 230 -13.94 -19.78 9.24
N LEU A 231 -13.72 -19.44 7.97
CA LEU A 231 -14.57 -18.48 7.25
C LEU A 231 -14.52 -18.87 5.78
N LYS A 232 -15.47 -19.73 5.41
CA LYS A 232 -15.75 -20.14 4.04
C LYS A 232 -16.20 -18.94 3.22
N THR A 233 -15.54 -18.78 2.09
CA THR A 233 -15.92 -17.99 0.92
C THR A 233 -16.98 -18.74 0.11
N THR A 234 -18.05 -18.05 -0.30
CA THR A 234 -18.84 -18.19 -1.56
C THR A 234 -19.86 -17.03 -1.52
N ASP A 235 -19.60 -15.86 -2.10
CA ASP A 235 -19.67 -15.50 -3.54
C ASP A 235 -20.89 -16.08 -4.26
N ASP A 236 -21.97 -15.27 -4.34
CA ASP A 236 -23.10 -15.42 -5.27
C ASP A 236 -23.77 -14.05 -5.54
N TRP A 237 -23.10 -13.16 -6.28
CA TRP A 237 -23.64 -11.83 -6.63
C TRP A 237 -23.48 -11.45 -8.12
N GLU A 238 -23.44 -12.42 -9.03
CA GLU A 238 -23.37 -12.15 -10.47
C GLU A 238 -24.59 -12.71 -11.23
N LYS A 239 -25.75 -12.09 -11.02
CA LYS A 239 -26.89 -12.11 -11.96
C LYS A 239 -27.65 -10.79 -11.84
N ASP A 240 -27.32 -9.85 -12.72
CA ASP A 240 -28.24 -8.94 -13.41
C ASP A 240 -27.46 -7.73 -13.97
N ARG A 241 -26.87 -7.93 -15.16
CA ARG A 241 -26.61 -6.89 -16.17
C ARG A 241 -26.57 -7.50 -17.55
#